data_AF-D3P3C5-F1
#
_entry.id   AF-D3P3C5-F1
#
_cell.length_a   1.000
_cell.length_b   1.000
_cell.length_c   1.000
_cell.angle_alpha   90.00
_cell.angle_beta   90.00
_cell.angle_gamma   90.00
#
_symmetry.space_group_name_H-M   'P 1'
#
loop_
_entity.id
_entity.type
_entity.pdbx_description
1 polymer ?
#
loop_
_entity_poly.entity_id
_entity_poly.type
_entity_poly.pdbx_seq_one_letter_code
_entity_poly.pdbx_strand_id
1 'polypeptide(L)'
;MTARTRGATITPLQRSLATASLATAFDPNQPAPQRRIRLAAALPPVLQQLLAQGRIDRRPRFGDNGFDGMIEQWTPPDGITQAQAALARQSLEDLHASVLLPADSDHLLGRVLTLLSHFPAKGLSPEIERMMALDWAEDLGEYPAWVIDAAARHWRRSRKWRPSIAEMRALCEELCAPERGLADRLGALAAAAPPEFHATESHATDPRSLTAGALRRMG
;
A
#
# COMPACT_ATOMS: atom_id res chain seq x y z
N MET A 1 0.80 70.57 -12.92
CA MET A 1 1.13 69.23 -13.46
C MET A 1 1.77 68.41 -12.35
N THR A 2 1.03 67.47 -11.74
CA THR A 2 1.59 66.50 -10.79
C THR A 2 0.88 65.17 -11.01
N ALA A 3 1.62 64.21 -11.57
CA ALA A 3 1.13 62.88 -11.92
C ALA A 3 1.07 61.98 -10.68
N ARG A 4 -0.09 61.34 -10.46
CA ARG A 4 -0.28 60.28 -9.46
C ARG A 4 0.07 58.94 -10.10
N THR A 5 1.20 58.35 -9.70
CA THR A 5 1.56 56.98 -10.05
C THR A 5 0.79 56.01 -9.14
N ARG A 6 -0.18 55.27 -9.69
CA ARG A 6 -0.87 54.19 -8.99
C ARG A 6 0.04 52.97 -8.98
N GLY A 7 0.55 52.59 -7.81
CA GLY A 7 1.25 51.32 -7.62
C GLY A 7 0.27 50.16 -7.75
N ALA A 8 0.52 49.27 -8.71
CA ALA A 8 -0.23 48.03 -8.85
C ALA A 8 0.23 47.05 -7.76
N THR A 9 -0.69 46.66 -6.89
CA THR A 9 -0.49 45.56 -5.95
C THR A 9 -0.53 44.26 -6.73
N ILE A 10 0.64 43.68 -6.98
CA ILE A 10 0.77 42.32 -7.53
C ILE A 10 0.46 41.36 -6.39
N THR A 11 -0.75 40.80 -6.39
CA THR A 11 -1.10 39.66 -5.54
C THR A 11 -0.29 38.45 -6.01
N PRO A 12 0.59 37.87 -5.17
CA PRO A 12 1.27 36.65 -5.55
C PRO A 12 0.23 35.52 -5.64
N LEU A 13 0.11 34.93 -6.84
CA LEU A 13 -0.66 33.71 -7.05
C LEU A 13 -0.11 32.62 -6.13
N GLN A 14 -1.00 32.07 -5.32
CA GLN A 14 -0.71 31.08 -4.29
C GLN A 14 -0.03 29.86 -4.90
N ARG A 15 1.07 29.45 -4.26
CA ARG A 15 1.98 28.37 -4.65
C ARG A 15 1.23 27.09 -5.05
N SER A 16 1.74 26.49 -6.12
CA SER A 16 1.57 25.09 -6.51
C SER A 16 1.32 24.17 -5.30
N LEU A 17 0.20 23.42 -5.35
CA LEU A 17 -0.10 22.35 -4.40
C LEU A 17 0.93 21.23 -4.61
N ALA A 18 2.12 21.38 -4.04
CA ALA A 18 3.04 20.27 -3.89
C ALA A 18 2.30 19.18 -3.10
N THR A 19 2.02 18.05 -3.75
CA THR A 19 1.47 16.87 -3.09
C THR A 19 2.40 16.54 -1.93
N ALA A 20 1.89 16.55 -0.70
CA ALA A 20 2.68 16.17 0.45
C ALA A 20 3.10 14.71 0.29
N SER A 21 4.39 14.41 0.42
CA SER A 21 4.87 13.02 0.40
C SER A 21 4.16 12.22 1.50
N LEU A 22 3.75 11.00 1.18
CA LEU A 22 3.09 10.08 2.14
C LEU A 22 3.95 9.87 3.40
N ALA A 23 5.28 9.87 3.25
CA ALA A 23 6.23 9.80 4.35
C ALA A 23 6.01 10.91 5.40
N THR A 24 5.80 12.15 4.93
CA THR A 24 5.63 13.32 5.81
C THR A 24 4.24 13.35 6.46
N ALA A 25 3.25 12.75 5.81
CA ALA A 25 1.88 12.65 6.32
C ALA A 25 1.71 11.53 7.35
N PHE A 26 2.58 10.53 7.31
CA PHE A 26 2.53 9.37 8.19
C PHE A 26 3.17 9.65 9.56
N ASP A 27 2.43 9.34 10.62
CA ASP A 27 2.95 9.31 11.99
C ASP A 27 2.56 7.99 12.64
N PRO A 28 3.53 7.09 12.90
CA PRO A 28 3.25 5.75 13.43
C PRO A 28 2.70 5.77 14.85
N ASN A 29 2.87 6.86 15.61
CA ASN A 29 2.38 6.95 16.98
C ASN A 29 0.91 7.36 17.06
N GLN A 30 0.29 7.74 15.94
CA GLN A 30 -1.13 8.09 15.91
C GLN A 30 -2.04 6.86 15.92
N PRO A 31 -3.26 6.97 16.47
CA PRO A 31 -4.30 5.96 16.31
C PRO A 31 -4.57 5.65 14.83
N ALA A 32 -4.85 4.38 14.53
CA ALA A 32 -5.12 3.90 13.17
C ALA A 32 -6.11 4.77 12.37
N PRO A 33 -7.26 5.22 12.93
CA PRO A 33 -8.17 6.08 12.19
C PRO A 33 -7.53 7.40 11.73
N GLN A 34 -6.67 7.99 12.56
CA GLN A 34 -6.00 9.27 12.25
C GLN A 34 -4.91 9.09 11.19
N ARG A 35 -4.11 8.02 11.29
CA ARG A 35 -3.11 7.68 10.26
C ARG A 35 -3.76 7.50 8.90
N ARG A 36 -4.85 6.73 8.85
CA ARG A 36 -5.63 6.52 7.62
C ARG A 36 -6.15 7.83 7.03
N ILE A 37 -6.73 8.71 7.84
CA ILE A 37 -7.23 10.01 7.37
C ILE A 37 -6.09 10.84 6.78
N ARG A 38 -4.94 10.89 7.44
CA ARG A 38 -3.79 11.68 6.97
C ARG A 38 -3.18 11.13 5.68
N LEU A 39 -2.98 9.82 5.61
CA LEU A 39 -2.48 9.16 4.40
C LEU A 39 -3.44 9.39 3.23
N ALA A 40 -4.74 9.20 3.43
CA ALA A 40 -5.74 9.46 2.39
C ALA A 40 -5.72 10.93 1.95
N ALA A 41 -5.62 11.88 2.89
CA ALA A 41 -5.57 13.32 2.58
C ALA A 41 -4.29 13.76 1.87
N ALA A 42 -3.20 13.00 2.00
CA ALA A 42 -1.92 13.27 1.33
C ALA A 42 -1.87 12.77 -0.12
N LEU A 43 -2.80 11.89 -0.52
CA LEU A 43 -2.90 11.43 -1.90
C LEU A 43 -3.30 12.57 -2.86
N PRO A 44 -2.96 12.48 -4.15
CA PRO A 44 -3.50 13.37 -5.17
C PRO A 44 -5.04 13.45 -5.12
N PRO A 45 -5.67 14.64 -5.25
CA PRO A 45 -7.12 14.81 -5.10
C PRO A 45 -7.97 13.88 -5.96
N VAL A 46 -7.51 13.56 -7.17
CA VAL A 46 -8.20 12.62 -8.07
C VAL A 46 -8.29 11.22 -7.45
N LEU A 47 -7.22 10.74 -6.81
CA LEU A 47 -7.26 9.44 -6.13
C LEU A 47 -8.14 9.47 -4.89
N GLN A 48 -8.16 10.58 -4.14
CA GLN A 48 -9.07 10.73 -3.00
C GLN A 48 -10.54 10.57 -3.42
N GLN A 49 -10.91 11.22 -4.53
CA GLN A 49 -12.26 11.13 -5.10
C GLN A 49 -12.59 9.69 -5.55
N LEU A 50 -11.67 9.03 -6.28
CA LEU A 50 -11.87 7.66 -6.74
C LEU A 50 -12.00 6.66 -5.56
N LEU A 51 -11.17 6.82 -4.53
CA LEU A 51 -11.24 6.00 -3.31
C LEU A 51 -12.59 6.17 -2.58
N ALA A 52 -13.14 7.39 -2.58
CA ALA A 52 -14.44 7.69 -1.99
C ALA A 52 -15.63 7.17 -2.82
N GLN A 53 -15.47 7.05 -4.14
CA GLN A 53 -16.51 6.56 -5.07
C GLN A 53 -16.56 5.04 -5.17
N GLY A 54 -15.50 4.33 -4.77
CA GLY A 54 -15.48 2.87 -4.81
C GLY A 54 -16.53 2.25 -3.89
N ARG A 55 -16.97 1.06 -4.27
CA ARG A 55 -18.03 0.30 -3.57
C ARG A 55 -17.41 -0.64 -2.54
N ILE A 56 -18.05 -0.76 -1.37
CA ILE A 56 -17.67 -1.72 -0.34
C ILE A 56 -18.76 -2.79 -0.26
N ASP A 57 -18.39 -4.01 -0.63
CA ASP A 57 -19.23 -5.18 -0.45
C ASP A 57 -18.80 -5.92 0.82
N ARG A 58 -19.79 -6.40 1.58
CA ARG A 58 -19.56 -7.18 2.80
C ARG A 58 -20.08 -8.59 2.57
N ARG A 59 -19.21 -9.58 2.69
CA ARG A 59 -19.60 -10.99 2.57
C ARG A 59 -19.09 -11.80 3.76
N PRO A 60 -19.83 -12.84 4.19
CA PRO A 60 -19.35 -13.75 5.20
C PRO A 60 -18.12 -14.50 4.67
N ARG A 61 -17.09 -14.63 5.50
CA ARG A 61 -15.91 -15.45 5.25
C ARG A 61 -16.09 -16.78 5.98
N PHE A 62 -15.86 -17.88 5.26
CA PHE A 62 -15.82 -19.22 5.83
C PHE A 62 -14.41 -19.78 5.63
N GLY A 63 -13.77 -20.16 6.73
CA GLY A 63 -12.50 -20.87 6.73
C GLY A 63 -12.67 -22.34 7.11
N ASP A 64 -11.55 -23.03 7.28
CA ASP A 64 -11.53 -24.47 7.59
C ASP A 64 -12.24 -24.84 8.90
N ASN A 65 -12.39 -23.86 9.81
CA ASN A 65 -13.06 -24.02 11.10
C ASN A 65 -14.48 -23.41 11.15
N GLY A 66 -15.07 -23.08 9.99
CA GLY A 66 -16.42 -22.52 9.89
C GLY A 66 -16.43 -21.01 9.65
N PHE A 67 -17.33 -20.29 10.31
CA PHE A 67 -17.50 -18.84 10.09
C PHE A 67 -16.34 -18.05 10.72
N ASP A 68 -15.59 -17.36 9.87
CA ASP A 68 -14.39 -16.58 10.24
C ASP A 68 -14.68 -15.07 10.40
N GLY A 69 -15.93 -14.66 10.20
CA GLY A 69 -16.33 -13.25 10.28
C GLY A 69 -16.80 -12.66 8.95
N MET A 70 -16.88 -11.33 8.89
CA MET A 70 -17.24 -10.58 7.69
C MET A 70 -15.95 -10.05 7.02
N ILE A 71 -15.82 -10.26 5.71
CA ILE A 71 -14.79 -9.60 4.90
C ILE A 71 -15.41 -8.41 4.16
N GLU A 72 -14.76 -7.26 4.25
CA GLU A 72 -15.05 -6.10 3.41
C GLU A 72 -14.20 -6.18 2.15
N GLN A 73 -14.82 -6.20 0.98
CA GLN A 73 -14.15 -6.13 -0.30
C GLN A 73 -14.46 -4.76 -0.91
N TRP A 74 -13.42 -3.97 -1.18
CA TRP A 74 -13.55 -2.71 -1.89
C TRP A 74 -13.31 -2.93 -3.38
N THR A 75 -14.17 -2.38 -4.22
CA THR A 75 -14.03 -2.42 -5.68
C THR A 75 -13.95 -1.00 -6.25
N PRO A 76 -13.07 -0.76 -7.23
CA PRO A 76 -12.92 0.55 -7.85
C PRO A 76 -14.19 0.95 -8.63
N PRO A 77 -14.43 2.26 -8.82
CA PRO A 77 -15.46 2.74 -9.73
C PRO A 77 -15.11 2.36 -11.18
N ASP A 78 -16.15 2.24 -12.03
CA ASP A 78 -15.97 1.99 -13.45
C ASP A 78 -15.37 3.23 -14.16
N GLY A 79 -14.77 3.03 -15.33
CA GLY A 79 -14.29 4.14 -16.17
C GLY A 79 -12.98 4.78 -15.71
N ILE A 80 -12.15 4.06 -14.95
CA ILE A 80 -10.81 4.53 -14.57
C ILE A 80 -9.96 4.70 -15.82
N THR A 81 -9.39 5.89 -15.96
CA THR A 81 -8.50 6.20 -17.09
C THR A 81 -7.10 5.64 -16.84
N GLN A 82 -6.35 5.44 -17.92
CA GLN A 82 -4.97 5.00 -17.83
C GLN A 82 -4.09 5.95 -17.00
N ALA A 83 -4.31 7.26 -17.12
CA ALA A 83 -3.59 8.26 -16.33
C ALA A 83 -3.90 8.15 -14.82
N GLN A 84 -5.15 7.87 -14.46
CA GLN A 84 -5.55 7.65 -13.06
C GLN A 84 -4.93 6.36 -12.50
N ALA A 85 -4.91 5.28 -13.28
CA ALA A 85 -4.27 4.03 -12.88
C ALA A 85 -2.75 4.17 -12.72
N ALA A 86 -2.08 4.91 -13.61
CA ALA A 86 -0.65 5.21 -13.48
C ALA A 86 -0.36 6.02 -12.20
N LEU A 87 -1.19 7.02 -11.90
CA LEU A 87 -1.07 7.80 -10.66
C LEU A 87 -1.29 6.96 -9.41
N ALA A 88 -2.26 6.03 -9.45
CA ALA A 88 -2.50 5.08 -8.37
C ALA A 88 -1.29 4.15 -8.15
N ARG A 89 -0.65 3.68 -9.23
CA ARG A 89 0.58 2.87 -9.16
C ARG A 89 1.73 3.64 -8.53
N GLN A 90 1.97 4.89 -8.94
CA GLN A 90 3.01 5.72 -8.32
C GLN A 90 2.74 5.93 -6.83
N SER A 91 1.49 6.24 -6.46
CA SER A 91 1.12 6.44 -5.05
C SER A 91 1.24 5.16 -4.21
N LEU A 92 1.00 4.00 -4.83
CA LEU A 92 1.19 2.68 -4.20
C LEU A 92 2.68 2.40 -3.96
N GLU A 93 3.53 2.66 -4.96
CA GLU A 93 4.98 2.52 -4.83
C GLU A 93 5.54 3.43 -3.73
N ASP A 94 5.08 4.69 -3.69
CA ASP A 94 5.45 5.65 -2.64
C ASP A 94 5.01 5.16 -1.25
N LEU A 95 3.80 4.63 -1.13
CA LEU A 95 3.28 4.07 0.14
C LEU A 95 4.13 2.87 0.60
N HIS A 96 4.49 1.98 -0.32
CA HIS A 96 5.36 0.84 -0.03
C HIS A 96 6.75 1.29 0.40
N ALA A 97 7.37 2.21 -0.33
CA ALA A 97 8.72 2.67 -0.05
C ALA A 97 8.82 3.45 1.27
N SER A 98 7.76 4.16 1.68
CA SER A 98 7.82 5.08 2.83
C SER A 98 7.12 4.59 4.09
N VAL A 99 6.07 3.76 3.99
CA VAL A 99 5.23 3.37 5.13
C VAL A 99 5.21 1.85 5.33
N LEU A 100 5.14 1.09 4.24
CA LEU A 100 5.00 -0.37 4.29
C LEU A 100 6.31 -1.12 4.02
N LEU A 101 7.46 -0.42 4.04
CA LEU A 101 8.76 -1.04 3.85
C LEU A 101 9.02 -2.02 5.02
N PRO A 102 9.32 -3.30 4.74
CA PRO A 102 9.65 -4.27 5.78
C PRO A 102 10.83 -3.82 6.64
N ALA A 103 10.81 -4.21 7.91
CA ALA A 103 11.87 -3.87 8.85
C ALA A 103 13.19 -4.56 8.47
N ASP A 104 14.30 -3.88 8.75
CA ASP A 104 15.61 -4.49 8.70
C ASP A 104 15.77 -5.58 9.79
N SER A 105 16.54 -6.62 9.47
CA SER A 105 16.73 -7.79 10.34
C SER A 105 17.37 -7.43 11.69
N ASP A 106 18.29 -6.46 11.72
CA ASP A 106 18.94 -6.05 12.97
C ASP A 106 17.95 -5.30 13.88
N HIS A 107 17.09 -4.46 13.29
CA HIS A 107 16.01 -3.78 14.03
C HIS A 107 15.04 -4.80 14.64
N LEU A 108 14.61 -5.78 13.83
CA LEU A 108 13.73 -6.87 14.26
C LEU A 108 14.31 -7.65 15.42
N LEU A 109 15.53 -8.19 15.26
CA LEU A 109 16.19 -9.00 16.28
C LEU A 109 16.37 -8.22 17.59
N GLY A 110 16.87 -6.98 17.49
CA GLY A 110 17.03 -6.11 18.66
C GLY A 110 15.71 -5.81 19.35
N ARG A 111 14.63 -5.64 18.59
CA ARG A 111 13.29 -5.37 19.14
C ARG A 111 12.66 -6.57 19.81
N VAL A 112 12.79 -7.75 19.21
CA VAL A 112 12.32 -9.00 19.80
C VAL A 112 13.08 -9.30 21.09
N LEU A 113 14.42 -9.27 21.07
CA LEU A 113 15.22 -9.51 22.28
C LEU A 113 14.87 -8.53 23.41
N THR A 114 14.70 -7.25 23.08
CA THR A 114 14.26 -6.23 24.06
C THR A 114 12.87 -6.55 24.62
N LEU A 115 11.94 -7.02 23.79
CA LEU A 115 10.60 -7.41 24.24
C LEU A 115 10.68 -8.62 25.19
N LEU A 116 11.42 -9.66 24.80
CA LEU A 116 11.54 -10.90 25.57
C LEU A 116 12.24 -10.70 26.91
N SER A 117 13.19 -9.76 27.01
CA SER A 117 13.86 -9.45 28.28
C SER A 117 12.91 -8.87 29.35
N HIS A 118 11.76 -8.31 28.95
CA HIS A 118 10.72 -7.91 29.90
C HIS A 118 9.92 -9.09 30.46
N PHE A 119 10.02 -10.27 29.83
CA PHE A 119 9.28 -11.48 30.18
C PHE A 119 10.23 -12.70 30.24
N PRO A 120 11.17 -12.72 31.20
CA PRO A 120 12.20 -13.75 31.26
C PRO A 120 11.61 -15.14 31.47
N ALA A 121 12.06 -16.11 30.66
CA ALA A 121 11.72 -17.51 30.83
C ALA A 121 12.71 -18.18 31.79
N LYS A 122 12.21 -18.93 32.78
CA LYS A 122 13.07 -19.66 33.72
C LYS A 122 13.79 -20.79 33.00
N GLY A 123 15.11 -20.89 33.19
CA GLY A 123 15.92 -22.00 32.67
C GLY A 123 16.26 -21.92 31.18
N LEU A 124 15.94 -20.82 30.50
CA LEU A 124 16.34 -20.62 29.11
C LEU A 124 17.78 -20.08 29.06
N SER A 125 18.65 -20.71 28.26
CA SER A 125 20.00 -20.18 28.04
C SER A 125 19.95 -18.95 27.11
N PRO A 126 20.92 -18.02 27.21
CA PRO A 126 21.00 -16.88 26.29
C PRO A 126 21.11 -17.26 24.81
N GLU A 127 21.73 -18.41 24.53
CA GLU A 127 21.86 -18.95 23.18
C GLU A 127 20.50 -19.37 22.60
N ILE A 128 19.69 -20.10 23.37
CA ILE A 128 18.35 -20.51 22.95
C ILE A 128 17.44 -19.27 22.80
N GLU A 129 17.53 -18.30 23.71
CA GLU A 129 16.77 -17.06 23.58
C GLU A 129 17.10 -16.30 22.30
N ARG A 130 18.38 -16.28 21.90
CA ARG A 130 18.81 -15.71 20.62
C ARG A 130 18.27 -16.47 19.42
N MET A 131 18.31 -17.80 19.44
CA MET A 131 17.72 -18.62 18.37
C MET A 131 16.22 -18.34 18.21
N MET A 132 15.47 -18.34 19.32
CA MET A 132 14.04 -18.00 19.30
C MET A 132 13.79 -16.60 18.73
N ALA A 133 14.65 -15.62 19.06
CA ALA A 133 14.50 -14.28 18.53
C ALA A 133 14.80 -14.18 17.03
N LEU A 134 15.66 -15.04 16.49
CA LEU A 134 15.90 -15.15 15.04
C LEU A 134 14.68 -15.75 14.34
N ASP A 135 14.08 -16.80 14.88
CA ASP A 135 12.84 -17.40 14.34
C ASP A 135 11.71 -16.34 14.30
N TRP A 136 11.59 -15.55 15.37
CA TRP A 136 10.62 -14.45 15.41
C TRP A 136 10.94 -13.35 14.39
N ALA A 137 12.22 -13.06 14.14
CA ALA A 137 12.62 -12.06 13.16
C ALA A 137 12.27 -12.50 11.73
N GLU A 138 12.38 -13.80 11.43
CA GLU A 138 11.92 -14.37 10.17
C GLU A 138 10.39 -14.24 10.02
N ASP A 139 9.64 -14.68 11.03
CA ASP A 139 8.17 -14.67 11.05
C ASP A 139 7.54 -13.27 11.02
N LEU A 140 8.26 -12.27 11.55
CA LEU A 140 7.85 -10.87 11.58
C LEU A 140 8.48 -10.04 10.46
N GLY A 141 9.33 -10.65 9.64
CA GLY A 141 10.13 -10.00 8.61
C GLY A 141 9.34 -9.26 7.54
N GLU A 142 8.07 -9.60 7.35
CA GLU A 142 7.16 -8.95 6.40
C GLU A 142 6.57 -7.62 6.91
N TYR A 143 6.72 -7.31 8.21
CA TYR A 143 6.10 -6.14 8.82
C TYR A 143 7.06 -4.94 8.87
N PRO A 144 6.56 -3.72 8.67
CA PRO A 144 7.36 -2.51 8.84
C PRO A 144 7.87 -2.32 10.28
N ALA A 145 9.02 -1.67 10.43
CA ALA A 145 9.66 -1.42 11.73
C ALA A 145 8.70 -0.74 12.72
N TRP A 146 7.90 0.21 12.25
CA TRP A 146 6.94 0.92 13.08
C TRP A 146 5.82 0.02 13.64
N VAL A 147 5.42 -1.01 12.88
CA VAL A 147 4.39 -1.97 13.30
C VAL A 147 4.93 -2.82 14.44
N ILE A 148 6.14 -3.35 14.28
CA ILE A 148 6.80 -4.19 15.28
C ILE A 148 7.03 -3.39 16.57
N ASP A 149 7.48 -2.14 16.46
CA ASP A 149 7.67 -1.24 17.59
C ASP A 149 6.35 -0.92 18.31
N ALA A 150 5.28 -0.68 17.56
CA ALA A 150 3.96 -0.44 18.09
C ALA A 150 3.40 -1.69 18.79
N ALA A 151 3.55 -2.88 18.19
CA ALA A 151 3.12 -4.16 18.75
C ALA A 151 3.86 -4.46 20.07
N ALA A 152 5.19 -4.36 20.06
CA ALA A 152 6.00 -4.57 21.26
C ALA A 152 5.69 -3.56 22.37
N ARG A 153 5.42 -2.29 22.01
CA ARG A 153 4.99 -1.26 22.97
C ARG A 153 3.60 -1.56 23.52
N HIS A 154 2.65 -1.95 22.68
CA HIS A 154 1.29 -2.29 23.08
C HIS A 154 1.33 -3.45 24.07
N TRP A 155 2.01 -4.55 23.73
CA TRP A 155 2.10 -5.74 24.57
C TRP A 155 2.64 -5.44 25.97
N ARG A 156 3.78 -4.74 26.06
CA ARG A 156 4.39 -4.37 27.34
C ARG A 156 3.49 -3.49 28.22
N ARG A 157 2.57 -2.74 27.62
CA ARG A 157 1.66 -1.84 28.34
C ARG A 157 0.34 -2.50 28.73
N SER A 158 -0.09 -3.53 28.02
CA SER A 158 -1.42 -4.13 28.21
C SER A 158 -1.41 -5.56 28.75
N ARG A 159 -0.28 -6.29 28.66
CA ARG A 159 -0.18 -7.71 29.01
C ARG A 159 0.85 -7.96 30.10
N LYS A 160 0.57 -8.94 30.94
CA LYS A 160 1.44 -9.37 32.05
C LYS A 160 2.39 -10.51 31.68
N TRP A 161 2.06 -11.27 30.64
CA TRP A 161 2.70 -12.52 30.29
C TRP A 161 3.50 -12.40 28.99
N ARG A 162 4.51 -13.27 28.85
CA ARG A 162 5.32 -13.38 27.64
C ARG A 162 4.40 -13.65 26.44
N PRO A 163 4.52 -12.90 25.33
CA PRO A 163 3.78 -13.20 24.13
C PRO A 163 4.25 -14.51 23.49
N SER A 164 3.35 -15.18 22.78
CA SER A 164 3.71 -16.10 21.71
C SER A 164 3.97 -15.35 20.39
N ILE A 165 4.68 -15.99 19.46
CA ILE A 165 4.91 -15.44 18.13
C ILE A 165 3.59 -15.23 17.36
N ALA A 166 2.63 -16.16 17.51
CA ALA A 166 1.32 -16.06 16.88
C ALA A 166 0.56 -14.82 17.35
N GLU A 167 0.58 -14.52 18.66
CA GLU A 167 -0.05 -13.31 19.20
C GLU A 167 0.63 -12.03 18.70
N MET A 168 1.96 -12.04 18.59
CA MET A 168 2.69 -10.89 18.05
C MET A 168 2.40 -10.67 16.56
N ARG A 169 2.36 -11.74 15.75
CA ARG A 169 1.96 -11.65 14.34
C ARG A 169 0.54 -11.12 14.19
N ALA A 170 -0.41 -11.64 14.98
CA ALA A 170 -1.79 -11.15 14.97
C ALA A 170 -1.88 -9.65 15.30
N LEU A 171 -1.14 -9.21 16.32
CA LEU A 171 -1.09 -7.79 16.70
C LEU A 171 -0.43 -6.92 15.62
N CYS A 172 0.64 -7.40 14.97
CA CYS A 172 1.25 -6.72 13.83
C CYS A 172 0.27 -6.58 12.66
N GLU A 173 -0.46 -7.64 12.33
CA GLU A 173 -1.49 -7.63 11.30
C GLU A 173 -2.58 -6.60 11.61
N GLU A 174 -3.14 -6.61 12.82
CA GLU A 174 -4.16 -5.65 13.25
C GLU A 174 -3.67 -4.20 13.14
N LEU A 175 -2.42 -3.93 13.54
CA LEU A 175 -1.84 -2.60 13.51
C LEU A 175 -1.56 -2.09 12.09
N CYS A 176 -1.22 -2.99 11.16
CA CYS A 176 -0.84 -2.70 9.78
C CYS A 176 -2.02 -2.75 8.79
N ALA A 177 -3.10 -3.45 9.15
CA ALA A 177 -4.28 -3.65 8.31
C ALA A 177 -4.86 -2.36 7.68
N PRO A 178 -4.93 -1.21 8.38
CA PRO A 178 -5.44 0.02 7.76
C PRO A 178 -4.58 0.53 6.60
N GLU A 179 -3.25 0.47 6.73
CA GLU A 179 -2.29 0.91 5.72
C GLU A 179 -2.21 -0.09 4.57
N ARG A 180 -2.19 -1.40 4.85
CA ARG A 180 -2.28 -2.45 3.82
C ARG A 180 -3.60 -2.37 3.05
N GLY A 181 -4.72 -2.13 3.74
CA GLY A 181 -6.02 -1.94 3.11
C GLY A 181 -6.12 -0.68 2.23
N LEU A 182 -5.29 0.35 2.46
CA LEU A 182 -5.16 1.47 1.52
C LEU A 182 -4.34 1.06 0.29
N ALA A 183 -3.24 0.34 0.49
CA ALA A 183 -2.40 -0.20 -0.57
C ALA A 183 -3.22 -1.10 -1.52
N ASP A 184 -4.05 -1.99 -0.98
CA ASP A 184 -4.92 -2.87 -1.76
C ASP A 184 -5.88 -2.08 -2.67
N ARG A 185 -6.46 -0.99 -2.17
CA ARG A 185 -7.36 -0.12 -2.95
C ARG A 185 -6.62 0.61 -4.05
N LEU A 186 -5.42 1.12 -3.77
CA LEU A 186 -4.56 1.74 -4.78
C LEU A 186 -4.13 0.72 -5.84
N GLY A 187 -3.83 -0.51 -5.44
CA GLY A 187 -3.54 -1.62 -6.36
C GLY A 187 -4.73 -1.96 -7.25
N ALA A 188 -5.94 -2.01 -6.68
CA ALA A 188 -7.16 -2.22 -7.45
C ALA A 188 -7.44 -1.07 -8.45
N LEU A 189 -7.21 0.19 -8.07
CA LEU A 189 -7.27 1.33 -9.00
C LEU A 189 -6.22 1.20 -10.12
N ALA A 190 -4.99 0.80 -9.79
CA ALA A 190 -3.91 0.64 -10.75
C ALA A 190 -4.15 -0.51 -11.74
N ALA A 191 -4.90 -1.53 -11.33
CA ALA A 191 -5.26 -2.70 -12.15
C ALA A 191 -6.53 -2.48 -13.00
N ALA A 192 -7.36 -1.51 -12.67
CA ALA A 192 -8.66 -1.28 -13.32
C ALA A 192 -8.60 -0.51 -14.65
N ALA A 193 -7.40 -0.12 -15.12
CA ALA A 193 -7.29 0.50 -16.44
C ALA A 193 -7.68 -0.48 -17.54
N PRO A 194 -8.43 -0.04 -18.56
CA PRO A 194 -8.65 -0.86 -19.74
C PRO A 194 -7.29 -1.20 -20.38
N PRO A 195 -7.12 -2.42 -20.94
CA PRO A 195 -5.92 -2.73 -21.72
C PRO A 195 -5.76 -1.66 -22.81
N GLU A 196 -4.53 -1.19 -23.01
CA GLU A 196 -4.22 -0.34 -24.15
C GLU A 196 -4.68 -1.08 -25.40
N PHE A 197 -5.79 -0.64 -25.99
CA PHE A 197 -6.06 -0.96 -27.38
C PHE A 197 -4.99 -0.21 -28.16
N HIS A 198 -3.84 -0.86 -28.35
CA HIS A 198 -3.02 -0.59 -29.51
C HIS A 198 -3.95 -0.83 -30.70
N ALA A 199 -4.56 0.24 -31.20
CA ALA A 199 -5.03 0.32 -32.55
C ALA A 199 -3.79 0.05 -33.41
N THR A 200 -3.54 -1.23 -33.68
CA THR A 200 -2.72 -1.64 -34.81
C THR A 200 -3.47 -1.06 -35.98
N GLU A 201 -2.90 0.01 -36.53
CA GLU A 201 -3.38 0.66 -37.71
C GLU A 201 -3.69 -0.42 -38.73
N SER A 202 -4.97 -0.52 -39.04
CA SER A 202 -5.49 -1.10 -40.25
C SER A 202 -4.83 -0.39 -41.43
N HIS A 203 -3.64 -0.85 -41.82
CA HIS A 203 -3.22 -0.71 -43.20
C HIS A 203 -4.05 -1.69 -44.03
N ALA A 204 -5.23 -1.21 -44.40
CA ALA A 204 -5.90 -1.65 -45.60
C ALA A 204 -4.88 -1.57 -46.74
N THR A 205 -4.51 -2.72 -47.28
CA THR A 205 -3.91 -2.83 -48.60
C THR A 205 -4.57 -4.01 -49.28
N ASP A 206 -5.80 -3.78 -49.74
CA ASP A 206 -6.25 -4.44 -50.96
C ASP A 206 -5.89 -3.47 -52.10
N PRO A 207 -5.08 -3.91 -53.06
CA PRO A 207 -5.65 -3.95 -54.39
C PRO A 207 -5.26 -5.21 -55.16
N ARG A 208 -6.27 -5.88 -55.68
CA ARG A 208 -6.25 -6.59 -56.97
C ARG A 208 -5.34 -5.91 -58.01
N SER A 209 -4.10 -6.38 -58.15
CA SER A 209 -3.34 -6.58 -59.39
C SER A 209 -2.02 -7.24 -58.96
N LEU A 210 -1.67 -8.45 -59.38
CA LEU A 210 -1.16 -8.74 -60.70
C LEU A 210 -1.47 -10.19 -61.10
N THR A 211 -1.90 -10.29 -62.35
CA THR A 211 -1.96 -11.47 -63.20
C THR A 211 -0.60 -12.16 -63.37
N ALA A 212 -0.69 -13.41 -63.84
CA ALA A 212 0.35 -14.20 -64.52
C ALA A 212 1.27 -15.09 -63.67
N GLY A 213 0.91 -16.37 -63.63
CA GLY A 213 1.79 -17.47 -63.24
C GLY A 213 1.28 -18.75 -63.89
N ALA A 214 1.61 -18.92 -65.17
CA ALA A 214 1.26 -20.05 -66.00
C ALA A 214 1.89 -21.37 -65.53
N LEU A 215 1.32 -22.48 -66.03
CA LEU A 215 1.89 -23.82 -66.19
C LEU A 215 1.98 -24.71 -64.95
N ARG A 216 1.12 -25.73 -64.90
CA ARG A 216 1.60 -27.12 -64.84
C ARG A 216 0.71 -28.07 -65.65
N ARG A 217 1.42 -28.78 -66.51
CA ARG A 217 1.01 -29.78 -67.50
C ARG A 217 0.56 -31.08 -66.83
N MET A 218 -0.29 -31.80 -67.56
CA MET A 218 -0.53 -33.23 -67.46
C MET A 218 0.76 -34.06 -67.31
N GLY A 219 0.63 -35.12 -66.50
CA GLY A 219 1.54 -36.25 -66.35
C GLY A 219 0.93 -37.20 -65.34
#